data_AF-A0A7K5MYA6-F1
#
_entry.id   AF-A0A7K5MYA6-F1
#
_cell.length_a   1.000
_cell.length_b   1.000
_cell.length_c   1.000
_cell.angle_alpha   90.00
_cell.angle_beta   90.00
_cell.angle_gamma   90.00
#
_symmetry.space_group_name_H-M   'P 1'
#
loop_
_entity.id
_entity.type
_entity.pdbx_description
1 polymer ?
#
loop_
_entity_poly.entity_id
_entity_poly.type
_entity_poly.pdbx_seq_one_letter_code
_entity_poly.pdbx_strand_id
1 'polypeptide(L)'
;DIVNADKMSGRSRKYKIIFSPQKFYACEMVLEEEGVLGDVTCDEWSFYLLPLDEDIISMELPEFFRDYFLEGDHRWINPVARALQLLNSLYGPFGKTHGIGRCAKMSYELWRDLEEESDGEGQGRKPEIGHVFLMDRDTDYVTALCSQVVYEGLVDDTFRIKCGSVDFGPDVTSSDKSIKVLLNSQDKVFSQIRNEHFSNVFGFLSQKSRNLQA
;
A
#
# COMPACT_ATOMS: atom_id res chain seq x y z
N ASP A 1 -3.15 -29.11 -1.30
CA ASP A 1 -2.39 -30.08 -0.46
C ASP A 1 -2.87 -30.28 0.97
N ILE A 2 -2.91 -29.27 1.84
CA ILE A 2 -3.20 -29.46 3.28
C ILE A 2 -4.58 -30.12 3.51
N VAL A 3 -5.63 -29.61 2.85
CA VAL A 3 -7.00 -30.15 2.96
C VAL A 3 -7.05 -31.62 2.57
N ASN A 4 -6.46 -31.98 1.43
CA ASN A 4 -6.43 -33.36 0.93
C ASN A 4 -5.60 -34.28 1.84
N ALA A 5 -4.48 -33.80 2.39
CA ALA A 5 -3.68 -34.56 3.35
C ALA A 5 -4.40 -34.83 4.68
N ASP A 6 -5.13 -33.84 5.20
CA ASP A 6 -5.93 -34.01 6.41
C ASP A 6 -7.11 -34.97 6.17
N LYS A 7 -7.77 -34.92 5.01
CA LYS A 7 -8.76 -35.93 4.59
C LYS A 7 -8.17 -37.34 4.55
N MET A 8 -7.02 -37.52 3.89
CA MET A 8 -6.34 -38.82 3.79
C MET A 8 -5.90 -39.37 5.16
N SER A 9 -5.56 -38.48 6.11
CA SER A 9 -5.17 -38.87 7.47
C SER A 9 -6.34 -38.94 8.46
N GLY A 10 -7.59 -38.80 7.99
CA GLY A 10 -8.80 -38.87 8.83
C GLY A 10 -8.94 -37.69 9.82
N ARG A 11 -8.24 -36.58 9.59
CA ARG A 11 -8.30 -35.38 10.43
C ARG A 11 -9.41 -34.46 9.95
N SER A 12 -10.32 -34.10 10.85
CA SER A 12 -11.33 -33.08 10.59
C SER A 12 -10.81 -31.72 11.04
N ARG A 13 -10.68 -30.78 10.11
CA ARG A 13 -10.36 -29.37 10.37
C ARG A 13 -11.32 -28.49 9.59
N LYS A 14 -11.53 -27.26 10.09
CA LYS A 14 -12.25 -26.21 9.36
C LYS A 14 -11.22 -25.28 8.73
N TYR A 15 -11.34 -25.05 7.43
CA TYR A 15 -10.46 -24.16 6.69
C TYR A 15 -11.20 -22.89 6.31
N LYS A 16 -10.48 -21.77 6.36
CA LYS A 16 -11.00 -20.46 5.99
C LYS A 16 -10.01 -19.73 5.11
N ILE A 17 -10.51 -19.14 4.03
CA ILE A 17 -9.75 -18.27 3.14
C ILE A 17 -10.34 -16.87 3.28
N ILE A 18 -9.49 -15.88 3.51
CA ILE A 18 -9.87 -14.47 3.52
C ILE A 18 -9.18 -13.83 2.33
N PHE A 19 -9.96 -13.47 1.32
CA PHE A 19 -9.47 -12.79 0.13
C PHE A 19 -9.32 -11.30 0.43
N SER A 20 -8.23 -10.69 -0.03
CA SER A 20 -7.97 -9.27 0.10
C SER A 20 -7.24 -8.76 -1.14
N PRO A 21 -7.57 -7.56 -1.65
CA PRO A 21 -8.71 -6.73 -1.22
C PRO A 21 -10.06 -7.22 -1.76
N GLN A 22 -10.05 -8.17 -2.70
CA GLN A 22 -11.25 -8.74 -3.34
C GLN A 22 -11.02 -10.20 -3.75
N LYS A 23 -12.10 -10.98 -3.83
CA LYS A 23 -12.12 -12.35 -4.35
C LYS A 23 -12.38 -12.32 -5.85
N PHE A 24 -11.59 -13.11 -6.58
CA PHE A 24 -11.82 -13.32 -8.01
C PHE A 24 -12.54 -14.65 -8.24
N TYR A 25 -13.44 -14.69 -9.22
CA TYR A 25 -14.11 -15.93 -9.65
C TYR A 25 -13.11 -17.04 -10.05
N ALA A 26 -11.98 -16.67 -10.64
CA ALA A 26 -10.91 -17.61 -10.96
C ALA A 26 -10.38 -18.37 -9.72
N CYS A 27 -10.39 -17.76 -8.54
CA CYS A 27 -10.00 -18.45 -7.31
C CYS A 27 -11.02 -19.53 -6.93
N GLU A 28 -12.31 -19.30 -7.14
CA GLU A 28 -13.35 -20.30 -6.88
C GLU A 28 -13.25 -21.47 -7.84
N MET A 29 -13.00 -21.20 -9.13
CA MET A 29 -12.74 -22.25 -10.12
C MET A 29 -11.57 -23.15 -9.73
N VAL A 30 -10.45 -22.56 -9.30
CA VAL A 30 -9.28 -23.35 -8.87
C VAL A 30 -9.62 -24.20 -7.64
N LEU A 31 -10.38 -23.67 -6.68
CA LEU A 31 -10.81 -24.45 -5.51
C LEU A 31 -11.75 -25.60 -5.89
N GLU A 32 -12.59 -25.40 -6.90
CA GLU A 32 -13.49 -26.42 -7.44
C GLU A 32 -12.72 -27.52 -8.18
N GLU A 33 -11.80 -27.13 -9.08
CA GLU A 33 -10.92 -28.04 -9.84
C GLU A 33 -10.06 -28.91 -8.91
N GLU A 34 -9.58 -28.33 -7.81
CA GLU A 34 -8.83 -29.05 -6.77
C GLU A 34 -9.72 -29.90 -5.84
N GLY A 35 -11.04 -29.84 -5.99
CA GLY A 35 -12.00 -30.62 -5.21
C GLY A 35 -12.08 -30.23 -3.73
N VAL A 36 -11.69 -29.01 -3.38
CA VAL A 36 -11.60 -28.50 -1.99
C VAL A 36 -12.57 -27.36 -1.69
N LEU A 37 -13.30 -26.85 -2.69
CA LEU A 37 -14.24 -25.73 -2.52
C LEU A 37 -15.26 -25.99 -1.40
N GLY A 38 -15.77 -27.22 -1.27
CA GLY A 38 -16.73 -27.59 -0.22
C GLY A 38 -16.14 -27.68 1.19
N ASP A 39 -14.82 -27.69 1.33
CA ASP A 39 -14.12 -27.85 2.62
C ASP A 39 -13.61 -26.51 3.19
N VAL A 40 -13.68 -25.45 2.41
CA VAL A 40 -13.20 -24.11 2.76
C VAL A 40 -14.36 -23.14 2.88
N THR A 41 -14.34 -22.29 3.90
CA THR A 41 -15.20 -21.11 3.96
C THR A 41 -14.45 -19.91 3.41
N CYS A 42 -15.05 -19.18 2.48
CA CYS A 42 -14.41 -18.03 1.84
C CYS A 42 -15.07 -16.73 2.32
N ASP A 43 -14.26 -15.82 2.86
CA ASP A 43 -14.65 -14.44 3.19
C ASP A 43 -13.83 -13.46 2.36
N GLU A 44 -14.34 -12.23 2.24
CA GLU A 44 -13.60 -11.11 1.68
C GLU A 44 -13.32 -10.09 2.77
N TRP A 45 -12.11 -9.55 2.76
CA TRP A 45 -11.72 -8.42 3.59
C TRP A 45 -11.30 -7.26 2.70
N SER A 46 -12.15 -6.24 2.68
CA SER A 46 -11.98 -5.00 1.90
C SER A 46 -10.91 -4.09 2.51
N PHE A 47 -9.66 -4.58 2.51
CA PHE A 47 -8.51 -3.88 3.06
C PHE A 47 -7.73 -3.17 1.96
N TYR A 48 -8.03 -1.89 1.75
CA TYR A 48 -7.47 -1.10 0.64
C TYR A 48 -6.33 -0.18 1.04
N LEU A 49 -6.40 0.44 2.22
CA LEU A 49 -5.51 1.55 2.61
C LEU A 49 -4.81 1.25 3.94
N LEU A 50 -3.48 1.28 3.90
CA LEU A 50 -2.57 1.18 5.03
C LEU A 50 -2.03 2.58 5.37
N PRO A 51 -2.32 3.13 6.55
CA PRO A 51 -1.68 4.36 7.02
C PRO A 51 -0.23 4.05 7.42
N LEU A 52 0.73 4.50 6.60
CA LEU A 52 2.16 4.32 6.86
C LEU A 52 2.72 5.45 7.73
N ASP A 53 2.18 6.66 7.58
CA ASP A 53 2.53 7.83 8.38
C ASP A 53 1.32 8.80 8.47
N GLU A 54 1.47 9.92 9.17
CA GLU A 54 0.43 10.95 9.33
C GLU A 54 -0.07 11.53 7.99
N ASP A 55 0.81 11.57 6.99
CA ASP A 55 0.58 12.14 5.66
C ASP A 55 0.71 11.11 4.52
N ILE A 56 0.82 9.81 4.86
CA ILE A 56 1.05 8.74 3.88
C ILE A 56 0.08 7.58 4.11
N ILE A 57 -0.75 7.31 3.10
CA ILE A 57 -1.55 6.11 2.97
C ILE A 57 -1.10 5.34 1.73
N SER A 58 -0.99 4.02 1.82
CA SER A 58 -0.56 3.16 0.71
C SER A 58 -1.52 1.98 0.55
N MET A 59 -1.65 1.49 -0.68
CA MET A 59 -2.33 0.22 -0.94
C MET A 59 -1.38 -0.99 -0.82
N GLU A 60 -0.06 -0.76 -0.76
CA GLU A 60 0.99 -1.79 -0.72
C GLU A 60 0.78 -2.92 -1.75
N LEU A 61 0.55 -2.54 -3.03
CA LEU A 61 0.37 -3.45 -4.15
C LEU A 61 1.63 -3.46 -5.05
N PRO A 62 2.69 -4.22 -4.72
CA PRO A 62 3.94 -4.20 -5.46
C PRO A 62 3.80 -4.69 -6.92
N GLU A 63 2.78 -5.51 -7.20
CA GLU A 63 2.49 -6.02 -8.53
C GLU A 63 1.78 -5.00 -9.43
N PHE A 64 1.14 -3.96 -8.86
CA PHE A 64 0.27 -3.03 -9.59
C PHE A 64 0.95 -2.47 -10.83
N PHE A 65 2.22 -2.05 -10.68
CA PHE A 65 2.94 -1.40 -11.78
C PHE A 65 3.11 -2.35 -12.97
N ARG A 66 3.59 -3.57 -12.72
CA ARG A 66 3.78 -4.59 -13.74
C ARG A 66 2.44 -4.94 -14.39
N ASP A 67 1.47 -5.32 -13.56
CA ASP A 67 0.18 -5.80 -14.03
C ASP A 67 -0.50 -4.75 -14.91
N TYR A 68 -0.61 -3.50 -14.45
CA TYR A 68 -1.32 -2.46 -15.19
C TYR A 68 -0.50 -1.90 -16.37
N PHE A 69 0.72 -1.43 -16.12
CA PHE A 69 1.48 -0.66 -17.11
C PHE A 69 2.26 -1.52 -18.11
N LEU A 70 2.53 -2.80 -17.80
CA LEU A 70 3.26 -3.71 -18.70
C LEU A 70 2.36 -4.79 -19.29
N GLU A 71 1.49 -5.40 -18.49
CA GLU A 71 0.68 -6.57 -18.91
C GLU A 71 -0.72 -6.18 -19.40
N GLY A 72 -1.12 -4.92 -19.23
CA GLY A 72 -2.45 -4.44 -19.63
C GLY A 72 -3.57 -4.99 -18.74
N ASP A 73 -3.22 -5.39 -17.52
CA ASP A 73 -4.12 -5.99 -16.58
C ASP A 73 -4.77 -4.92 -15.68
N HIS A 74 -6.06 -4.73 -15.87
CA HIS A 74 -6.82 -3.68 -15.21
C HIS A 74 -7.50 -4.14 -13.90
N ARG A 75 -7.18 -5.34 -13.37
CA ARG A 75 -7.80 -5.88 -12.15
C ARG A 75 -7.70 -4.94 -10.94
N TRP A 76 -6.66 -4.12 -10.88
CA TRP A 76 -6.42 -3.19 -9.77
C TRP A 76 -7.24 -1.90 -9.80
N ILE A 77 -7.95 -1.61 -10.90
CA ILE A 77 -8.78 -0.40 -11.02
C ILE A 77 -9.95 -0.42 -10.01
N ASN A 78 -10.57 -1.58 -9.78
CA ASN A 78 -11.65 -1.69 -8.79
C ASN A 78 -11.16 -1.43 -7.35
N PRO A 79 -10.07 -2.05 -6.87
CA PRO A 79 -9.47 -1.70 -5.58
C PRO A 79 -9.15 -0.21 -5.41
N VAL A 80 -8.63 0.47 -6.46
CA VAL A 80 -8.36 1.92 -6.40
C VAL A 80 -9.66 2.71 -6.27
N ALA A 81 -10.68 2.39 -7.08
CA ALA A 81 -11.98 3.05 -7.01
C ALA A 81 -12.67 2.86 -5.65
N ARG A 82 -12.58 1.65 -5.07
CA ARG A 82 -13.09 1.35 -3.72
C ARG A 82 -12.31 2.08 -2.63
N ALA A 83 -11.00 2.27 -2.79
CA ALA A 83 -10.20 3.09 -1.88
C ALA A 83 -10.65 4.57 -1.91
N LEU A 84 -10.93 5.12 -3.10
CA LEU A 84 -11.49 6.47 -3.25
C LEU A 84 -12.88 6.57 -2.63
N GLN A 85 -13.74 5.56 -2.82
CA GLN A 85 -15.05 5.49 -2.20
C GLN A 85 -14.95 5.46 -0.66
N LEU A 86 -14.00 4.71 -0.10
CA LEU A 86 -13.73 4.67 1.33
C LEU A 86 -13.28 6.04 1.86
N LEU A 87 -12.37 6.72 1.17
CA LEU A 87 -11.95 8.07 1.56
C LEU A 87 -13.12 9.05 1.54
N ASN A 88 -13.98 8.97 0.53
CA ASN A 88 -15.17 9.80 0.43
C ASN A 88 -16.18 9.50 1.55
N SER A 89 -16.44 8.23 1.88
CA SER A 89 -17.37 7.89 2.96
C SER A 89 -16.89 8.35 4.34
N LEU A 90 -15.56 8.38 4.56
CA LEU A 90 -14.95 8.87 5.79
C LEU A 90 -14.95 10.41 5.88
N TYR A 91 -14.51 11.10 4.81
CA TYR A 91 -14.18 12.53 4.80
C TYR A 91 -15.17 13.41 4.03
N GLY A 92 -16.28 12.83 3.56
CA GLY A 92 -17.23 13.49 2.67
C GLY A 92 -16.76 13.56 1.21
N PRO A 93 -17.60 14.11 0.32
CA PRO A 93 -17.29 14.19 -1.11
C PRO A 93 -16.02 15.00 -1.35
N PHE A 94 -15.26 14.68 -2.38
CA PHE A 94 -14.10 15.49 -2.76
C PHE A 94 -14.56 16.82 -3.38
N GLY A 95 -13.87 17.92 -3.05
CA GLY A 95 -14.21 19.24 -3.60
C GLY A 95 -13.98 19.33 -5.10
N LYS A 96 -12.78 18.96 -5.56
CA LYS A 96 -12.39 18.89 -6.98
C LYS A 96 -11.44 17.72 -7.22
N THR A 97 -11.60 17.07 -8.36
CA THR A 97 -10.71 15.99 -8.78
C THR A 97 -10.04 16.33 -10.10
N HIS A 98 -8.74 16.10 -10.16
CA HIS A 98 -7.89 16.30 -11.32
C HIS A 98 -7.20 14.98 -11.66
N GLY A 99 -6.95 14.72 -12.94
CA GLY A 99 -6.40 13.44 -13.38
C GLY A 99 -5.48 13.62 -14.58
N ILE A 100 -4.36 12.90 -14.59
CA ILE A 100 -3.50 12.72 -15.76
C ILE A 100 -3.13 11.25 -15.93
N GLY A 101 -3.42 10.72 -17.12
CA GLY A 101 -3.18 9.33 -17.47
C GLY A 101 -4.46 8.49 -17.62
N ARG A 102 -4.30 7.27 -18.12
CA ARG A 102 -5.41 6.34 -18.42
C ARG A 102 -5.89 5.62 -17.16
N CYS A 103 -4.97 5.21 -16.28
CA CYS A 103 -5.28 4.55 -15.02
C CYS A 103 -6.09 5.48 -14.12
N ALA A 104 -5.66 6.72 -14.00
CA ALA A 104 -6.33 7.80 -13.30
C ALA A 104 -7.75 8.01 -13.82
N LYS A 105 -7.91 8.09 -15.15
CA LYS A 105 -9.23 8.26 -15.78
C LYS A 105 -10.15 7.07 -15.49
N MET A 106 -9.68 5.84 -15.70
CA MET A 106 -10.49 4.62 -15.45
C MET A 106 -10.89 4.50 -13.98
N SER A 107 -9.95 4.79 -13.06
CA SER A 107 -10.21 4.75 -11.62
C SER A 107 -11.24 5.79 -11.20
N TYR A 108 -11.17 7.00 -11.77
CA TYR A 108 -12.14 8.05 -11.55
C TYR A 108 -13.53 7.68 -12.08
N GLU A 109 -13.63 7.20 -13.32
CA GLU A 109 -14.91 6.81 -13.94
C GLU A 109 -15.58 5.70 -13.13
N LEU A 110 -14.85 4.64 -12.77
CA LEU A 110 -15.39 3.56 -11.95
C LEU A 110 -15.79 4.05 -10.55
N TRP A 111 -15.00 4.93 -9.92
CA TRP A 111 -15.36 5.51 -8.63
C TRP A 111 -16.67 6.32 -8.72
N ARG A 112 -16.87 7.08 -9.79
CA ARG A 112 -18.09 7.84 -10.05
C ARG A 112 -19.31 6.94 -10.22
N ASP A 113 -19.18 5.85 -10.96
CA ASP A 113 -20.25 4.86 -11.10
C ASP A 113 -20.61 4.25 -9.73
N LEU A 114 -19.62 3.89 -8.92
CA LEU A 114 -19.82 3.36 -7.56
C LEU A 114 -20.46 4.37 -6.60
N GLU A 115 -20.19 5.67 -6.76
CA GLU A 115 -20.87 6.72 -6.00
C GLU A 115 -22.35 6.84 -6.39
N GLU A 116 -22.66 6.76 -7.68
CA GLU A 116 -24.04 6.87 -8.19
C GLU A 116 -24.91 5.68 -7.79
N GLU A 117 -24.31 4.50 -7.64
CA GLU A 117 -24.96 3.29 -7.13
C GLU A 117 -25.13 3.30 -5.60
N SER A 118 -24.35 4.09 -4.87
CA SER A 118 -24.48 4.19 -3.41
C SER A 118 -25.63 5.13 -3.03
N ASP A 119 -26.52 4.69 -2.14
CA ASP A 119 -27.73 5.41 -1.68
C ASP A 119 -27.42 6.65 -0.80
N GLY A 120 -26.40 7.44 -1.17
CA GLY A 120 -26.19 8.77 -0.64
C GLY A 120 -25.65 8.83 0.79
N GLU A 121 -24.90 7.84 1.27
CA GLU A 121 -24.28 7.84 2.62
C GLU A 121 -23.33 9.04 2.89
N GLY A 122 -23.04 9.88 1.88
CA GLY A 122 -22.33 11.16 2.00
C GLY A 122 -23.15 12.41 1.66
N GLN A 123 -24.43 12.30 1.32
CA GLN A 123 -25.25 13.44 0.88
C GLN A 123 -25.39 14.49 1.99
N GLY A 124 -24.84 15.67 1.74
CA GLY A 124 -24.90 16.83 2.65
C GLY A 124 -23.66 17.03 3.53
N ARG A 125 -22.68 16.11 3.51
CA ARG A 125 -21.39 16.35 4.18
C ARG A 125 -20.56 17.35 3.38
N LYS A 126 -19.90 18.26 4.09
CA LYS A 126 -18.98 19.21 3.45
C LYS A 126 -17.69 18.48 3.08
N PRO A 127 -17.05 18.85 1.95
CA PRO A 127 -15.76 18.28 1.56
C PRO A 127 -14.69 18.64 2.60
N GLU A 128 -14.14 17.65 3.29
CA GLU A 128 -12.90 17.85 4.08
C GLU A 128 -11.67 17.78 3.17
N ILE A 129 -11.71 16.92 2.15
CA ILE A 129 -10.67 16.84 1.12
C ILE A 129 -11.04 17.78 -0.03
N GLY A 130 -10.33 18.91 -0.11
CA GLY A 130 -10.61 19.96 -1.09
C GLY A 130 -10.24 19.57 -2.53
N HIS A 131 -9.05 19.00 -2.73
CA HIS A 131 -8.54 18.64 -4.05
C HIS A 131 -7.93 17.24 -4.03
N VAL A 132 -8.26 16.46 -5.06
CA VAL A 132 -7.64 15.15 -5.33
C VAL A 132 -6.94 15.21 -6.68
N PHE A 133 -5.69 14.77 -6.73
CA PHE A 133 -4.91 14.66 -7.95
C PHE A 133 -4.58 13.19 -8.19
N LEU A 134 -5.09 12.64 -9.29
CA LEU A 134 -4.80 11.29 -9.75
C LEU A 134 -3.73 11.38 -10.82
N MET A 135 -2.60 10.70 -10.62
CA MET A 135 -1.46 10.76 -11.53
C MET A 135 -0.96 9.37 -11.85
N ASP A 136 -0.90 9.03 -13.14
CA ASP A 136 -0.30 7.77 -13.58
C ASP A 136 1.22 7.85 -13.50
N ARG A 137 1.84 6.74 -13.09
CA ARG A 137 3.31 6.63 -13.04
C ARG A 137 3.96 6.76 -14.41
N ASP A 138 3.28 6.33 -15.47
CA ASP A 138 3.79 6.37 -16.86
C ASP A 138 3.90 7.77 -17.47
N THR A 139 3.39 8.78 -16.77
CA THR A 139 3.56 10.20 -17.15
C THR A 139 4.96 10.73 -16.86
N ASP A 140 5.71 10.09 -15.97
CA ASP A 140 7.07 10.46 -15.60
C ASP A 140 7.84 9.23 -15.09
N TYR A 141 8.57 8.55 -15.95
CA TYR A 141 9.46 7.47 -15.50
C TYR A 141 10.81 7.97 -14.97
N VAL A 142 11.22 9.17 -15.36
CA VAL A 142 12.55 9.70 -15.07
C VAL A 142 12.76 9.79 -13.56
N THR A 143 11.78 10.35 -12.84
CA THR A 143 11.87 10.49 -11.38
C THR A 143 12.06 9.15 -10.66
N ALA A 144 11.41 8.08 -11.11
CA ALA A 144 11.51 6.76 -10.48
C ALA A 144 12.81 6.01 -10.85
N LEU A 145 13.48 6.41 -11.93
CA LEU A 145 14.73 5.79 -12.40
C LEU A 145 15.98 6.52 -11.89
N CYS A 146 15.84 7.76 -11.41
CA CYS A 146 16.93 8.50 -10.79
C CYS A 146 17.24 7.96 -9.39
N SER A 147 18.52 7.88 -9.04
CA SER A 147 18.95 7.62 -7.67
C SER A 147 18.43 8.72 -6.73
N GLN A 148 17.91 8.30 -5.58
CA GLN A 148 17.31 9.21 -4.62
C GLN A 148 18.41 9.93 -3.83
N VAL A 149 18.22 11.22 -3.52
CA VAL A 149 19.24 12.05 -2.86
C VAL A 149 18.83 12.59 -1.49
N VAL A 150 17.65 12.21 -1.01
CA VAL A 150 17.21 12.46 0.37
C VAL A 150 17.56 11.27 1.25
N TYR A 151 17.66 11.49 2.57
CA TYR A 151 18.10 10.44 3.50
C TYR A 151 17.25 9.17 3.43
N GLU A 152 15.93 9.30 3.51
CA GLU A 152 15.01 8.14 3.45
C GLU A 152 15.07 7.44 2.10
N GLY A 153 15.19 8.20 1.01
CA GLY A 153 15.36 7.65 -0.33
C GLY A 153 16.64 6.84 -0.49
N LEU A 154 17.76 7.30 0.08
CA LEU A 154 19.00 6.52 0.10
C LEU A 154 18.89 5.25 0.96
N VAL A 155 18.14 5.32 2.07
CA VAL A 155 17.85 4.14 2.89
C VAL A 155 17.03 3.13 2.08
N ASP A 156 16.04 3.57 1.29
CA ASP A 156 15.27 2.70 0.40
C ASP A 156 16.13 2.11 -0.73
N ASP A 157 16.93 2.92 -1.41
CA ASP A 157 17.80 2.47 -2.50
C ASP A 157 18.85 1.43 -2.00
N THR A 158 19.28 1.53 -0.74
CA THR A 158 20.34 0.67 -0.17
C THR A 158 19.79 -0.57 0.54
N PHE A 159 18.78 -0.40 1.38
CA PHE A 159 18.29 -1.44 2.30
C PHE A 159 16.86 -1.90 2.00
N ARG A 160 16.15 -1.21 1.12
CA ARG A 160 14.75 -1.41 0.76
C ARG A 160 13.79 -1.26 1.93
N ILE A 161 12.97 -0.21 1.88
CA ILE A 161 11.84 0.00 2.77
C ILE A 161 10.67 -0.87 2.29
N LYS A 162 10.00 -1.57 3.22
CA LYS A 162 8.79 -2.36 2.98
C LYS A 162 7.77 -2.08 4.07
N CYS A 163 6.59 -1.58 3.68
CA CYS A 163 5.52 -1.21 4.61
C CYS A 163 6.02 -0.33 5.77
N GLY A 164 6.79 0.73 5.44
CA GLY A 164 7.38 1.64 6.43
C GLY A 164 8.48 1.04 7.31
N SER A 165 8.96 -0.18 7.05
CA SER A 165 10.00 -0.84 7.85
C SER A 165 11.22 -1.21 7.03
N VAL A 166 12.38 -1.28 7.68
CA VAL A 166 13.65 -1.77 7.12
C VAL A 166 14.24 -2.85 8.02
N ASP A 167 14.80 -3.88 7.40
CA ASP A 167 15.56 -4.94 8.08
C ASP A 167 17.06 -4.67 7.90
N PHE A 168 17.72 -4.15 8.94
CA PHE A 168 19.14 -3.87 8.92
C PHE A 168 19.95 -5.13 9.26
N GLY A 169 20.82 -5.55 8.34
CA GLY A 169 21.71 -6.70 8.48
C GLY A 169 23.08 -6.38 9.10
N PRO A 170 24.04 -7.31 9.02
CA PRO A 170 25.35 -7.20 9.63
C PRO A 170 26.16 -5.96 9.24
N ASP A 171 25.96 -5.45 8.01
CA ASP A 171 26.62 -4.24 7.50
C ASP A 171 26.31 -2.99 8.34
N VAL A 172 25.17 -2.99 9.06
CA VAL A 172 24.75 -1.90 9.93
C VAL A 172 24.84 -2.31 11.39
N THR A 173 24.42 -3.53 11.75
CA THR A 173 24.35 -3.96 13.15
C THR A 173 25.70 -4.42 13.71
N SER A 174 26.72 -4.64 12.86
CA SER A 174 28.01 -5.23 13.22
C SER A 174 27.86 -6.59 13.94
N SER A 175 26.77 -7.31 13.69
CA SER A 175 26.46 -8.61 14.29
C SER A 175 25.64 -9.48 13.32
N ASP A 176 25.61 -10.80 13.54
CA ASP A 176 24.78 -11.71 12.72
C ASP A 176 23.27 -11.54 12.93
N LYS A 177 22.86 -10.65 13.85
CA LYS A 177 21.44 -10.38 14.12
C LYS A 177 20.97 -9.22 13.26
N SER A 178 19.88 -9.46 12.53
CA SER A 178 19.14 -8.38 11.90
C SER A 178 18.30 -7.61 12.91
N ILE A 179 18.14 -6.31 12.69
CA ILE A 179 17.25 -5.45 13.47
C ILE A 179 16.23 -4.88 12.52
N LYS A 180 14.96 -5.14 12.81
CA LYS A 180 13.83 -4.52 12.11
C LYS A 180 13.50 -3.18 12.76
N VAL A 181 13.49 -2.12 11.96
CA VAL A 181 13.20 -0.75 12.41
C VAL A 181 12.01 -0.22 11.63
N LEU A 182 11.04 0.36 12.35
CA LEU A 182 9.93 1.12 11.77
C LEU A 182 10.41 2.55 11.51
N LEU A 183 10.25 3.03 10.28
CA LEU A 183 10.64 4.35 9.82
C LEU A 183 9.38 5.19 9.61
N ASN A 184 9.09 6.10 10.54
CA ASN A 184 7.97 7.03 10.45
C ASN A 184 8.23 8.29 11.29
N SER A 185 7.30 9.25 11.22
CA SER A 185 7.40 10.53 11.93
C SER A 185 7.39 10.44 13.47
N GLN A 186 7.07 9.28 14.07
CA GLN A 186 7.08 9.10 15.53
C GLN A 186 8.50 9.19 16.10
N ASP A 187 9.51 8.80 15.32
CA ASP A 187 10.91 9.10 15.64
C ASP A 187 11.21 10.55 15.26
N LYS A 188 11.35 11.41 16.28
CA LYS A 188 11.61 12.85 16.11
C LYS A 188 12.94 13.15 15.44
N VAL A 189 13.94 12.28 15.54
CA VAL A 189 15.22 12.44 14.84
C VAL A 189 15.03 12.08 13.39
N PHE A 190 14.39 10.94 13.10
CA PHE A 190 14.11 10.50 11.74
C PHE A 190 13.24 11.51 10.98
N SER A 191 12.16 12.00 11.59
CA SER A 191 11.29 13.06 11.05
C SER A 191 12.07 14.31 10.61
N GLN A 192 13.14 14.66 11.33
CA GLN A 192 13.97 15.84 11.03
C GLN A 192 14.99 15.62 9.91
N ILE A 193 15.31 14.37 9.56
CA ILE A 193 16.35 14.06 8.56
C ILE A 193 15.83 13.36 7.32
N ARG A 194 14.66 12.70 7.37
CA ARG A 194 14.17 11.82 6.29
C ARG A 194 14.09 12.51 4.93
N ASN A 195 13.65 13.77 4.92
CA ASN A 195 13.45 14.60 3.73
C ASN A 195 14.65 15.51 3.40
N GLU A 196 15.71 15.48 4.20
CA GLU A 196 16.89 16.30 3.97
C GLU A 196 17.79 15.68 2.91
N HIS A 197 18.43 16.54 2.11
CA HIS A 197 19.49 16.08 1.22
C HIS A 197 20.58 15.40 2.06
N PHE A 198 21.03 14.22 1.63
CA PHE A 198 21.86 13.34 2.47
C PHE A 198 23.15 14.00 3.00
N SER A 199 23.72 14.96 2.26
CA SER A 199 24.90 15.73 2.68
C SER A 199 24.68 16.54 3.97
N ASN A 200 23.45 16.93 4.27
CA ASN A 200 23.12 17.79 5.41
C ASN A 200 22.87 16.99 6.69
N VAL A 201 22.53 15.71 6.56
CA VAL A 201 22.15 14.82 7.66
C VAL A 201 23.28 14.66 8.68
N PHE A 202 24.52 14.48 8.22
CA PHE A 202 25.66 14.25 9.12
C PHE A 202 25.92 15.44 10.06
N GLY A 203 25.78 16.66 9.56
CA GLY A 203 25.94 17.88 10.36
C GLY A 203 24.89 17.96 11.46
N PHE A 204 23.63 17.67 11.11
CA PHE A 204 22.52 17.62 12.05
C PHE A 204 22.72 16.54 13.13
N LEU A 205 23.07 15.30 12.75
CA LEU A 205 23.31 14.20 13.69
C LEU A 205 24.48 14.50 14.64
N SER A 206 25.56 15.09 14.12
CA SER A 206 26.71 15.51 14.92
C SER A 206 26.36 16.60 15.94
N GLN A 207 25.47 17.53 15.60
CA GLN A 207 24.98 18.54 16.53
C GLN A 207 24.06 17.92 17.59
N LYS A 208 23.13 17.04 17.19
CA LYS A 208 22.25 16.33 18.13
C LYS A 208 23.03 15.48 19.13
N SER A 209 24.04 14.75 18.67
CA SER A 209 24.90 13.93 19.53
C SER A 209 25.63 14.79 20.59
N ARG A 210 26.22 15.92 20.19
CA ARG A 210 26.85 16.87 21.12
C ARG A 210 25.89 17.41 22.17
N ASN A 211 24.64 17.70 21.79
CA ASN A 211 23.63 18.20 22.71
C ASN A 211 23.15 17.14 23.71
N LEU A 212 23.22 15.85 23.38
CA LEU A 212 22.84 14.75 24.28
C LEU A 212 23.95 14.40 25.28
N GLN A 213 25.19 14.78 24.98
CA GLN A 213 26.36 14.55 25.85
C GLN A 213 26.59 15.69 26.86
N ALA A 214 25.91 16.82 26.70
CA ALA A 214 25.95 17.97 27.61
C ALA A 214 24.88 17.85 28.70
#